data_AF-A0A7R8L6D2-F1
#
_entry.id   AF-A0A7R8L6D2-F1
#
_cell.length_a   1.000
_cell.length_b   1.000
_cell.length_c   1.000
_cell.angle_alpha   90.00
_cell.angle_beta   90.00
_cell.angle_gamma   90.00
#
_symmetry.space_group_name_H-M   'P 1'
#
loop_
_entity.id
_entity.type
_entity.pdbx_description
1 polymer ?
#
loop_
_entity_poly.entity_id
_entity_poly.type
_entity_poly.pdbx_seq_one_letter_code
_entity_poly.pdbx_strand_id
1 'polypeptide(L)'
;MKNMKKMTLLVAAIVLLGFGAGVRPLHAQEHHETSMELHHMHLVINHAVEMATEGCNLAMLGEMNMAPGVDEQAVEHGRGMMREGKALIKSVLQSKAMTKLHEKGAGESKEMAYTHKLAEAALAYIDRLEEMHSVR
;
A
#
# COMPACT_ATOMS: atom_id res chain seq x y z
N MET A 1 -50.74 -13.95 -41.75
CA MET A 1 -49.87 -14.87 -40.96
C MET A 1 -48.37 -14.78 -41.25
N LYS A 2 -47.90 -14.45 -42.47
CA LYS A 2 -46.46 -14.39 -42.81
C LYS A 2 -45.70 -13.23 -42.13
N ASN A 3 -46.38 -12.12 -41.81
CA ASN A 3 -45.79 -10.93 -41.21
C ASN A 3 -45.73 -10.97 -39.66
N MET A 4 -46.62 -11.71 -39.00
CA MET A 4 -46.55 -11.94 -37.53
C MET A 4 -45.35 -12.80 -37.15
N LYS A 5 -45.02 -13.84 -37.94
CA LYS A 5 -43.84 -14.68 -37.71
C LYS A 5 -42.53 -13.91 -37.84
N LYS A 6 -42.45 -12.95 -38.76
CA LYS A 6 -41.28 -12.06 -38.93
C LYS A 6 -41.11 -11.08 -37.76
N MET A 7 -42.21 -10.56 -37.23
CA MET A 7 -42.21 -9.70 -36.02
C MET A 7 -41.79 -10.47 -34.77
N THR A 8 -42.19 -11.74 -34.66
CA THR A 8 -41.80 -12.61 -33.54
C THR A 8 -40.30 -12.97 -33.60
N LEU A 9 -39.75 -13.14 -34.79
CA LEU A 9 -38.32 -13.42 -35.01
C LEU A 9 -37.42 -12.20 -34.75
N LEU A 10 -37.94 -10.99 -34.96
CA LEU A 10 -37.20 -9.74 -34.75
C LEU A 10 -37.10 -9.38 -33.25
N VAL A 11 -38.09 -9.75 -32.44
CA VAL A 11 -38.06 -9.58 -30.98
C VAL A 11 -37.12 -10.60 -30.30
N ALA A 12 -37.00 -11.82 -30.83
CA ALA A 12 -36.06 -12.82 -30.32
C ALA A 12 -34.58 -12.45 -30.55
N ALA A 13 -34.27 -11.70 -31.61
CA ALA A 13 -32.91 -11.26 -31.91
C ALA A 13 -32.41 -10.12 -30.99
N ILE A 14 -33.33 -9.30 -30.45
CA ILE A 14 -32.98 -8.16 -29.58
C ILE A 14 -32.64 -8.62 -28.16
N VAL A 15 -33.20 -9.74 -27.69
CA VAL A 15 -32.86 -10.31 -26.37
C VAL A 15 -31.47 -10.97 -26.37
N LEU A 16 -31.01 -11.48 -27.52
CA LEU A 16 -29.69 -12.11 -27.67
C LEU A 16 -28.53 -11.13 -27.87
N LEU A 17 -28.80 -9.87 -28.22
CA LEU A 17 -27.79 -8.83 -28.39
C LEU A 17 -27.63 -7.91 -27.17
N GLY A 18 -28.48 -8.05 -26.14
CA GLY A 18 -28.48 -7.22 -24.93
C GLY A 18 -27.53 -7.68 -23.81
N PHE A 19 -26.94 -8.87 -23.88
CA PHE A 19 -26.05 -9.41 -22.84
C PHE A 19 -24.56 -9.42 -23.24
N GLY A 20 -24.17 -8.59 -24.21
CA GLY A 20 -22.79 -8.51 -24.71
C GLY A 20 -21.91 -7.45 -24.05
N ALA A 21 -22.42 -6.67 -23.09
CA ALA A 21 -21.64 -5.65 -22.39
C ALA A 21 -21.37 -6.06 -20.93
N GLY A 22 -20.26 -6.77 -20.72
CA GLY A 22 -19.42 -6.54 -19.53
C GLY A 22 -19.86 -7.13 -18.20
N VAL A 23 -20.51 -8.30 -18.13
CA VAL A 23 -20.49 -9.05 -16.85
C VAL A 23 -19.10 -9.65 -16.69
N ARG A 24 -18.17 -8.88 -16.13
CA ARG A 24 -16.93 -9.45 -15.60
C ARG A 24 -17.33 -10.49 -14.55
N PRO A 25 -16.73 -11.69 -14.55
CA PRO A 25 -17.01 -12.65 -13.50
C PRO A 25 -16.70 -11.99 -12.15
N LEU A 26 -17.62 -12.10 -11.19
CA LEU A 26 -17.56 -11.45 -9.88
C LEU A 26 -16.17 -11.64 -9.20
N HIS A 27 -15.57 -12.82 -9.42
CA HIS A 27 -14.23 -13.19 -8.95
C HIS A 27 -13.09 -12.34 -9.54
N ALA A 28 -13.17 -11.91 -10.79
CA ALA A 28 -12.14 -11.06 -11.41
C ALA A 28 -12.20 -9.62 -10.86
N GLN A 29 -13.35 -9.19 -10.36
CA GLN A 29 -13.50 -7.87 -9.74
C GLN A 29 -12.89 -7.86 -8.31
N GLU A 30 -13.17 -8.89 -7.50
CA GLU A 30 -12.60 -8.99 -6.13
C GLU A 30 -11.07 -9.07 -6.12
N HIS A 31 -10.48 -9.79 -7.07
CA HIS A 31 -9.02 -9.89 -7.20
C HIS A 31 -8.38 -8.54 -7.58
N HIS A 32 -9.06 -7.73 -8.41
CA HIS A 32 -8.56 -6.42 -8.81
C HIS A 32 -8.60 -5.41 -7.66
N GLU A 33 -9.69 -5.41 -6.88
CA GLU A 33 -9.83 -4.55 -5.69
C GLU A 33 -8.78 -4.88 -4.62
N THR A 34 -8.59 -6.18 -4.32
CA THR A 34 -7.56 -6.63 -3.36
C THR A 34 -6.15 -6.24 -3.81
N SER A 35 -5.86 -6.37 -5.11
CA SER A 35 -4.57 -5.97 -5.68
C SER A 35 -4.32 -4.47 -5.53
N MET A 36 -5.34 -3.63 -5.71
CA MET A 36 -5.25 -2.18 -5.51
C MET A 36 -5.07 -1.80 -4.04
N GLU A 37 -5.79 -2.44 -3.12
CA GLU A 37 -5.61 -2.19 -1.68
C GLU A 37 -4.18 -2.49 -1.23
N LEU A 38 -3.63 -3.64 -1.63
CA LEU A 38 -2.24 -4.01 -1.34
C LEU A 38 -1.24 -3.05 -2.01
N HIS A 39 -1.50 -2.62 -3.25
CA HIS A 39 -0.67 -1.62 -3.93
C HIS A 39 -0.56 -0.31 -3.14
N HIS A 40 -1.68 0.21 -2.62
CA HIS A 40 -1.66 1.41 -1.79
C HIS A 40 -0.89 1.19 -0.49
N MET A 41 -0.99 0.00 0.12
CA MET A 41 -0.19 -0.33 1.31
C MET A 41 1.31 -0.32 0.99
N HIS A 42 1.74 -0.82 -0.17
CA HIS A 42 3.14 -0.76 -0.60
C HIS A 42 3.62 0.69 -0.78
N LEU A 43 2.80 1.55 -1.36
CA LEU A 43 3.14 2.98 -1.49
C LEU A 43 3.35 3.64 -0.12
N VAL A 44 2.51 3.34 0.87
CA VAL A 44 2.67 3.87 2.23
C VAL A 44 3.93 3.33 2.91
N ILE A 45 4.25 2.04 2.73
CA ILE A 45 5.49 1.46 3.26
C ILE A 45 6.72 2.12 2.63
N ASN A 46 6.71 2.34 1.32
CA ASN A 46 7.80 3.03 0.63
C ASN A 46 7.96 4.47 1.15
N HIS A 47 6.86 5.18 1.31
CA HIS A 47 6.89 6.54 1.85
C HIS A 47 7.45 6.58 3.27
N ALA A 48 7.12 5.59 4.11
CA ALA A 48 7.69 5.48 5.44
C ALA A 48 9.22 5.29 5.43
N VAL A 49 9.75 4.56 4.45
CA VAL A 49 11.20 4.42 4.24
C VAL A 49 11.81 5.75 3.81
N GLU A 50 11.20 6.44 2.85
CA GLU A 50 11.64 7.78 2.42
C GLU A 50 11.74 8.75 3.62
N MET A 51 10.66 8.86 4.40
CA MET A 51 10.64 9.68 5.63
C MET A 51 11.80 9.34 6.57
N ALA A 52 12.04 8.05 6.83
CA ALA A 52 13.11 7.63 7.72
C ALA A 52 14.50 7.96 7.14
N THR A 53 14.70 7.81 5.83
CA THR A 53 15.98 8.16 5.17
C THR A 53 16.26 9.66 5.18
N GLU A 54 15.25 10.49 4.92
CA GLU A 54 15.36 11.94 5.03
C GLU A 54 15.65 12.35 6.48
N GLY A 55 15.00 11.71 7.44
CA GLY A 55 15.25 11.89 8.87
C GLY A 55 16.69 11.54 9.26
N CYS A 56 17.22 10.41 8.80
CA CYS A 56 18.60 10.01 9.01
C CYS A 56 19.58 11.06 8.44
N ASN A 57 19.36 11.50 7.20
CA ASN A 57 20.18 12.53 6.57
C ASN A 57 20.16 13.85 7.36
N LEU A 58 18.99 14.26 7.87
CA LEU A 58 18.86 15.46 8.70
C LEU A 58 19.60 15.33 10.04
N ALA A 59 19.51 14.16 10.67
CA ALA A 59 20.24 13.89 11.89
C ALA A 59 21.76 13.90 11.67
N MET A 60 22.24 13.27 10.59
CA MET A 60 23.65 13.31 10.20
C MET A 60 24.12 14.76 9.98
N LEU A 61 23.32 15.60 9.32
CA LEU A 61 23.64 17.00 9.10
C LEU A 61 23.76 17.78 10.42
N GLY A 62 22.81 17.62 11.34
CA GLY A 62 22.89 18.26 12.66
C GLY A 62 24.07 17.77 13.49
N GLU A 63 24.45 16.50 13.35
CA GLU A 63 25.62 15.92 14.02
C GLU A 63 26.97 16.50 13.54
N MET A 64 27.00 17.22 12.40
CA MET A 64 28.18 17.95 11.93
C MET A 64 28.48 19.21 12.74
N ASN A 65 27.56 19.67 13.60
CA ASN A 65 27.73 20.82 14.50
C ASN A 65 28.18 22.12 13.79
N MET A 66 27.65 22.39 12.59
CA MET A 66 28.03 23.55 11.78
C MET A 66 27.13 24.77 12.00
N ALA A 67 25.95 24.60 12.62
CA ALA A 67 24.95 25.64 12.81
C ALA A 67 24.38 25.63 14.25
N PRO A 68 25.13 26.20 15.22
CA PRO A 68 24.69 26.24 16.62
C PRO A 68 23.30 26.84 16.78
N GLY A 69 22.44 26.16 17.54
CA GLY A 69 21.05 26.55 17.77
C GLY A 69 20.03 25.90 16.82
N VAL A 70 20.46 25.35 15.68
CA VAL A 70 19.59 24.58 14.76
C VAL A 70 20.00 23.10 14.71
N ASP A 71 21.27 22.79 14.93
CA ASP A 71 21.81 21.43 14.90
C ASP A 71 21.03 20.46 15.82
N GLU A 72 20.74 20.87 17.06
CA GLU A 72 19.99 20.03 18.02
C GLU A 72 18.56 19.73 17.53
N GLN A 73 17.90 20.73 16.95
CA GLN A 73 16.56 20.57 16.38
C GLN A 73 16.59 19.66 15.15
N ALA A 74 17.64 19.75 14.31
CA ALA A 74 17.82 18.87 13.17
C ALA A 74 18.01 17.40 13.62
N VAL A 75 18.83 17.16 14.64
CA VAL A 75 19.00 15.82 15.23
C VAL A 75 17.70 15.29 15.82
N GLU A 76 16.98 16.10 16.60
CA GLU A 76 15.71 15.70 17.21
C GLU A 76 14.65 15.39 16.15
N HIS A 77 14.49 16.28 15.16
CA HIS A 77 13.51 16.11 14.08
C HIS A 77 13.83 14.90 13.22
N GLY A 78 15.10 14.72 12.84
CA GLY A 78 15.54 13.57 12.06
C GLY A 78 15.27 12.24 12.77
N ARG A 79 15.54 12.18 14.08
CA ARG A 79 15.19 11.02 14.92
C ARG A 79 13.68 10.83 15.06
N GLY A 80 12.91 11.92 15.07
CA GLY A 80 11.44 11.89 15.02
C GLY A 80 10.93 11.21 13.75
N MET A 81 11.44 11.62 12.58
CA MET A 81 11.04 11.08 11.29
C MET A 81 11.32 9.57 11.18
N MET A 82 12.45 9.07 11.70
CA MET A 82 12.72 7.62 11.76
C MET A 82 11.70 6.86 12.62
N ARG A 83 11.37 7.38 13.81
CA ARG A 83 10.34 6.79 14.68
C ARG A 83 8.96 6.80 14.03
N GLU A 84 8.61 7.90 13.38
CA GLU A 84 7.33 8.06 12.67
C GLU A 84 7.24 7.15 11.45
N GLY A 85 8.32 6.96 10.69
CA GLY A 85 8.39 5.98 9.61
C GLY A 85 8.06 4.56 10.10
N LYS A 86 8.67 4.13 11.21
CA LYS A 86 8.34 2.84 11.85
C LYS A 86 6.88 2.76 12.29
N ALA A 87 6.35 3.83 12.88
CA ALA A 87 4.94 3.89 13.30
C ALA A 87 3.99 3.80 12.09
N LEU A 88 4.33 4.45 10.98
CA LEU A 88 3.54 4.43 9.75
C LEU A 88 3.46 3.02 9.17
N ILE A 89 4.58 2.27 9.09
CA ILE A 89 4.57 0.87 8.65
C ILE A 89 3.68 0.01 9.56
N LYS A 90 3.82 0.15 10.88
CA LYS A 90 2.99 -0.60 11.84
C LYS A 90 1.51 -0.27 11.67
N SER A 91 1.17 0.98 11.39
CA SER A 91 -0.22 1.40 11.18
C SER A 91 -0.84 0.73 9.94
N VAL A 92 -0.07 0.49 8.88
CA VAL A 92 -0.52 -0.25 7.70
C VAL A 92 -0.84 -1.70 8.06
N LEU A 93 0.08 -2.38 8.75
CA LEU A 93 -0.08 -3.78 9.16
C LEU A 93 -1.22 -3.99 10.17
N GLN A 94 -1.47 -2.99 11.02
CA GLN A 94 -2.53 -3.01 12.03
C GLN A 94 -3.85 -2.40 11.52
N SER A 95 -3.90 -2.02 10.25
CA SER A 95 -5.07 -1.34 9.70
C SER A 95 -6.29 -2.27 9.62
N LYS A 96 -7.48 -1.66 9.69
CA LYS A 96 -8.75 -2.37 9.43
C LYS A 96 -8.79 -2.99 8.03
N ALA A 97 -8.14 -2.34 7.05
CA ALA A 97 -8.05 -2.86 5.69
C ALA A 97 -7.22 -4.16 5.65
N MET A 98 -6.05 -4.17 6.29
CA MET A 98 -5.22 -5.37 6.42
C MET A 98 -5.99 -6.51 7.11
N THR A 99 -6.70 -6.20 8.19
CA THR A 99 -7.52 -7.19 8.91
C THR A 99 -8.58 -7.82 8.00
N LYS A 100 -9.33 -6.99 7.24
CA LYS A 100 -10.35 -7.48 6.29
C LYS A 100 -9.78 -8.33 5.17
N LEU A 101 -8.59 -8.01 4.68
CA LEU A 101 -7.92 -8.81 3.65
C LEU A 101 -7.58 -10.21 4.17
N HIS A 102 -7.12 -10.32 5.43
CA HIS A 102 -6.92 -11.63 6.08
C HIS A 102 -8.23 -12.41 6.21
N GLU A 103 -9.30 -11.78 6.68
CA GLU A 103 -10.63 -12.42 6.86
C GLU A 103 -11.22 -12.96 5.54
N LYS A 104 -10.95 -12.29 4.42
CA LYS A 104 -11.42 -12.69 3.08
C LYS A 104 -10.60 -13.82 2.43
N GLY A 105 -9.63 -14.39 3.14
CA GLY A 105 -8.74 -15.42 2.60
C GLY A 105 -7.64 -14.89 1.67
N ALA A 106 -7.57 -13.58 1.43
CA ALA A 106 -6.43 -12.96 0.77
C ALA A 106 -5.16 -12.96 1.66
N GLY A 107 -5.30 -13.32 2.94
CA GLY A 107 -4.22 -13.59 3.89
C GLY A 107 -3.14 -14.56 3.38
N GLU A 108 -3.53 -15.53 2.57
CA GLU A 108 -2.66 -16.58 2.04
C GLU A 108 -2.13 -16.30 0.62
N SER A 109 -2.48 -15.14 0.04
CA SER A 109 -2.02 -14.76 -1.30
C SER A 109 -0.51 -14.45 -1.32
N LYS A 110 0.11 -14.60 -2.49
CA LYS A 110 1.53 -14.26 -2.68
C LYS A 110 1.79 -12.77 -2.44
N GLU A 111 0.84 -11.93 -2.85
CA GLU A 111 0.85 -10.49 -2.71
C GLU A 111 0.77 -10.08 -1.23
N MET A 112 -0.05 -10.77 -0.43
CA MET A 112 -0.11 -10.56 1.02
C MET A 112 1.21 -10.96 1.68
N ALA A 113 1.73 -12.15 1.37
CA ALA A 113 3.02 -12.60 1.88
C ALA A 113 4.16 -11.62 1.52
N TYR A 114 4.13 -11.08 0.29
CA TYR A 114 5.05 -10.03 -0.13
C TYR A 114 4.89 -8.76 0.70
N THR A 115 3.66 -8.33 0.98
CA THR A 115 3.37 -7.13 1.79
C THR A 115 3.98 -7.23 3.19
N HIS A 116 3.86 -8.38 3.85
CA HIS A 116 4.48 -8.61 5.16
C HIS A 116 6.00 -8.59 5.08
N LYS A 117 6.60 -9.27 4.09
CA LYS A 117 8.06 -9.26 3.88
C LYS A 117 8.60 -7.86 3.57
N LEU A 118 7.87 -7.08 2.78
CA LEU A 118 8.22 -5.70 2.47
C LEU A 118 8.22 -4.86 3.75
N ALA A 119 7.18 -4.97 4.58
CA ALA A 119 7.10 -4.25 5.85
C ALA A 119 8.20 -4.68 6.83
N GLU A 120 8.51 -5.98 6.92
CA GLU A 120 9.61 -6.50 7.74
C GLU A 120 10.96 -5.94 7.29
N ALA A 121 11.25 -6.00 5.98
CA ALA A 121 12.49 -5.46 5.42
C ALA A 121 12.60 -3.95 5.63
N ALA A 122 11.50 -3.21 5.47
CA ALA A 122 11.45 -1.77 5.70
C ALA A 122 11.71 -1.43 7.18
N LEU A 123 11.09 -2.15 8.13
CA LEU A 123 11.35 -1.96 9.56
C LEU A 123 12.81 -2.25 9.90
N ALA A 124 13.35 -3.37 9.42
CA ALA A 124 14.75 -3.73 9.65
C ALA A 124 15.71 -2.69 9.06
N TYR A 125 15.38 -2.11 7.89
CA TYR A 125 16.16 -1.03 7.29
C TYR A 125 16.15 0.23 8.16
N ILE A 126 14.98 0.66 8.66
CA ILE A 126 14.89 1.82 9.54
C ILE A 126 15.61 1.56 10.88
N ASP A 127 15.54 0.35 11.42
CA ASP A 127 16.32 -0.03 12.61
C ASP A 127 17.83 0.18 12.37
N ARG A 128 18.34 -0.13 11.17
CA ARG A 128 19.75 0.17 10.82
C ARG A 128 20.06 1.65 10.75
N LEU A 129 19.13 2.48 10.25
CA LEU A 129 19.30 3.93 10.26
C LEU A 129 19.37 4.48 11.69
N GLU A 130 18.49 3.99 12.58
CA GLU A 130 18.52 4.37 14.00
C GLU A 130 19.83 3.94 14.69
N GLU A 131 20.34 2.75 14.37
CA GLU A 131 21.62 2.23 14.88
C GLU A 131 22.79 3.17 14.55
N MET A 132 22.82 3.78 13.34
CA MET A 132 23.88 4.70 12.93
C MET A 132 24.04 5.91 13.87
N HIS A 133 22.95 6.35 14.51
CA HIS A 133 22.92 7.50 15.42
C HIS A 133 23.00 7.13 16.91
N SER A 134 22.96 5.83 17.22
CA SER A 134 22.99 5.31 18.59
C SER A 134 24.41 5.17 19.16
N VAL A 135 25.44 5.28 18.30
CA VAL A 135 26.85 5.27 18.70
C VAL A 135 27.28 6.70 19.05
N ARG A 136 27.10 7.09 20.32
CA ARG A 136 27.78 8.24 20.92
C ARG A 136 28.33 7.87 22.29
#